data_AF-A0A1B1MFQ9-F1
#
_entry.id   AF-A0A1B1MFQ9-F1
#
_cell.length_a   1.000
_cell.length_b   1.000
_cell.length_c   1.000
_cell.angle_alpha   90.00
_cell.angle_beta   90.00
_cell.angle_gamma   90.00
#
_symmetry.space_group_name_H-M   'P 1'
#
loop_
_entity.id
_entity.type
_entity.pdbx_description
1 polymer ?
#
loop_
_entity_poly.entity_id
_entity_poly.type
_entity_poly.pdbx_seq_one_letter_code
_entity_poly.pdbx_strand_id
1 'polypeptide(L)'
;MWGLCKGSGSKPYQTVVDIADASGPAYKCSCPSRKFPCKHALGLLLLWAGGDGAVPPGQPPEWAEQWMEGRRKRAEDKRTAETAGSSSGSADPEAARRRAERRAERITAGATELEQRLADLLRGGLAGAEQTGYGQWEETAARMVDAQASGLAARVRELGSIPASGPGWPVRLLEECALLHLLDQGWLHREGLPDGLASTVRSRIGLPASADGPPVRDRWLVLAQYDTADSRLTTRRAWLYGAESDRTVLLLSYGAAGRAPDLALPVGLVLDAEVSAYPGAGQPRVALGEQFTQPVPAPIRPPGVTTAQAAARYGKALRDDPWLDSVPVTLDRVVPTPDGDSWQLADADGDTALPLTPAARARPGLWRLVSLSGGAPVTVFGECGHRGFTPLTAWPEGAGEAVPLC
;
A
#
# COMPACT_ATOMS: atom_id res chain seq x y z
N MET A 1 -15.88 25.68 -4.78
CA MET A 1 -17.24 25.69 -5.36
C MET A 1 -18.28 25.74 -4.27
N TRP A 2 -19.41 26.39 -4.51
CA TRP A 2 -20.54 26.44 -3.56
C TRP A 2 -21.87 26.50 -4.29
N GLY A 3 -22.95 26.10 -3.62
CA GLY A 3 -24.29 26.17 -4.17
C GLY A 3 -25.39 26.01 -3.13
N LEU A 4 -26.59 26.46 -3.51
CA LEU A 4 -27.83 26.30 -2.75
C LEU A 4 -28.66 25.20 -3.41
N CYS A 5 -28.71 24.02 -2.79
CA CYS A 5 -29.42 22.86 -3.33
C CYS A 5 -30.84 22.79 -2.78
N LYS A 6 -31.85 22.74 -3.65
CA LYS A 6 -33.25 22.62 -3.24
C LYS A 6 -33.49 21.30 -2.51
N GLY A 7 -34.03 21.38 -1.30
CA GLY A 7 -34.36 20.24 -0.45
C GLY A 7 -35.87 20.09 -0.26
N SER A 8 -36.26 19.18 0.64
CA SER A 8 -37.65 19.01 1.07
C SER A 8 -38.13 20.09 2.06
N GLY A 9 -37.22 20.94 2.56
CA GLY A 9 -37.53 22.07 3.45
C GLY A 9 -37.65 23.41 2.72
N SER A 10 -38.11 24.43 3.45
CA SER A 10 -38.28 25.81 2.93
C SER A 10 -36.96 26.56 2.69
N LYS A 11 -35.87 26.15 3.36
CA LYS A 11 -34.52 26.70 3.16
C LYS A 11 -33.68 25.75 2.29
N PRO A 12 -33.03 26.23 1.22
CA PRO A 12 -32.13 25.40 0.43
C PRO A 12 -30.90 25.01 1.24
N TYR A 13 -30.33 23.83 0.93
CA TYR A 13 -29.13 23.34 1.60
C TYR A 13 -27.89 24.07 1.07
N GLN A 14 -27.14 24.65 2.00
CA GLN A 14 -25.83 25.26 1.73
C GLN A 14 -24.82 24.14 1.53
N THR A 15 -24.23 24.09 0.35
CA THR A 15 -23.23 23.08 -0.02
C THR A 15 -21.96 23.77 -0.48
N VAL A 16 -20.82 23.44 0.14
CA VAL A 16 -19.48 23.87 -0.26
C VAL A 16 -18.67 22.64 -0.63
N VAL A 17 -17.86 22.76 -1.68
CA VAL A 17 -16.85 21.80 -2.09
C VAL A 17 -15.54 22.54 -2.34
N ASP A 18 -14.48 22.13 -1.68
CA ASP A 18 -13.11 22.61 -1.85
C ASP A 18 -12.27 21.50 -2.48
N ILE A 19 -11.65 21.80 -3.61
CA ILE A 19 -10.81 20.88 -4.41
C ILE A 19 -9.36 21.37 -4.45
N ALA A 20 -9.02 22.44 -3.71
CA ALA A 20 -7.69 23.02 -3.72
C ALA A 20 -6.69 22.26 -2.84
N ASP A 21 -7.18 21.40 -1.93
CA ASP A 21 -6.34 20.59 -1.05
C ASP A 21 -5.77 19.36 -1.79
N ALA A 22 -4.47 19.17 -1.66
CA ALA A 22 -3.72 18.04 -2.20
C ALA A 22 -4.11 16.68 -1.59
N SER A 23 -4.78 16.67 -0.43
CA SER A 23 -5.33 15.44 0.17
C SER A 23 -6.68 14.99 -0.41
N GLY A 24 -7.21 15.68 -1.43
CA GLY A 24 -8.49 15.35 -2.08
C GLY A 24 -9.65 16.30 -1.71
N PRO A 25 -10.83 16.14 -2.36
CA PRO A 25 -11.93 17.09 -2.25
C PRO A 25 -12.59 17.08 -0.87
N ALA A 26 -12.64 18.24 -0.22
CA ALA A 26 -13.38 18.46 1.02
C ALA A 26 -14.78 19.00 0.72
N TYR A 27 -15.77 18.59 1.51
CA TYR A 27 -17.15 19.00 1.30
C TYR A 27 -17.90 19.24 2.61
N LYS A 28 -18.82 20.20 2.60
CA LYS A 28 -19.77 20.44 3.68
C LYS A 28 -21.14 20.73 3.08
N CYS A 29 -22.17 20.03 3.57
CA CYS A 29 -23.55 20.27 3.17
C CYS A 29 -24.43 20.36 4.43
N SER A 30 -25.36 21.31 4.46
CA SER A 30 -26.33 21.43 5.56
C SER A 30 -27.50 20.43 5.50
N CYS A 31 -27.48 19.47 4.58
CA CYS A 31 -28.52 18.45 4.47
C CYS A 31 -28.40 17.39 5.59
N PRO A 32 -29.52 16.76 6.02
CA PRO A 32 -29.51 15.78 7.10
C PRO A 32 -28.94 14.39 6.72
N SER A 33 -28.31 14.26 5.55
CA SER A 33 -27.77 12.99 5.08
C SER A 33 -26.55 12.58 5.92
N ARG A 34 -26.49 11.29 6.29
CA ARG A 34 -25.32 10.69 6.95
C ARG A 34 -24.33 10.06 5.96
N LYS A 35 -24.57 10.18 4.66
CA LYS A 35 -23.66 9.71 3.59
C LYS A 35 -22.81 10.88 3.11
N PHE A 36 -21.50 10.67 3.06
CA PHE A 36 -20.49 11.69 2.80
C PHE A 36 -19.51 11.16 1.74
N PRO A 37 -19.39 11.82 0.56
CA PRO A 37 -20.13 13.01 0.12
C PRO A 37 -21.62 12.72 -0.09
N CYS A 38 -22.47 13.71 0.22
CA CYS A 38 -23.91 13.58 -0.04
C CYS A 38 -24.21 13.86 -1.52
N LYS A 39 -25.42 13.51 -1.97
CA LYS A 39 -25.86 13.75 -3.37
C LYS A 39 -25.74 15.21 -3.83
N HIS A 40 -25.80 16.17 -2.91
CA HIS A 40 -25.67 17.60 -3.23
C HIS A 40 -24.22 17.98 -3.53
N ALA A 41 -23.27 17.49 -2.73
CA ALA A 41 -21.84 17.69 -2.99
C ALA A 41 -21.41 16.98 -4.28
N LEU A 42 -21.89 15.75 -4.50
CA LEU A 42 -21.68 15.02 -5.74
C LEU A 42 -22.28 15.75 -6.94
N GLY A 43 -23.49 16.29 -6.80
CA GLY A 43 -24.13 17.08 -7.86
C GLY A 43 -23.33 18.32 -8.26
N LEU A 44 -22.77 19.05 -7.29
CA LEU A 44 -21.88 20.18 -7.57
C LEU A 44 -20.58 19.75 -8.28
N LEU A 45 -19.98 18.64 -7.84
CA LEU A 45 -18.80 18.07 -8.49
C LEU A 45 -19.08 17.62 -9.93
N LEU A 46 -20.23 17.00 -10.18
CA LEU A 46 -20.67 16.58 -11.51
C LEU A 46 -20.94 17.77 -12.43
N LEU A 47 -21.59 18.82 -11.91
CA LEU A 47 -21.81 20.06 -12.68
C LEU A 47 -20.49 20.72 -13.06
N TRP A 48 -19.51 20.73 -12.15
CA TRP A 48 -18.19 21.28 -12.41
C TRP A 48 -17.37 20.42 -13.38
N ALA A 49 -17.44 19.09 -13.26
CA ALA A 49 -16.77 18.17 -14.18
C ALA A 49 -17.37 18.19 -15.59
N GLY A 50 -18.55 18.77 -15.78
CA GLY A 50 -19.25 18.86 -17.07
C GLY A 50 -18.65 19.85 -18.08
N GLY A 51 -17.60 20.61 -17.73
CA GLY A 51 -16.88 21.51 -18.65
C GLY A 51 -17.30 22.99 -18.58
N ASP A 52 -16.71 23.80 -19.46
CA ASP A 52 -16.68 25.26 -19.34
C ASP A 52 -18.07 25.93 -19.35
N GLY A 53 -18.34 26.68 -18.27
CA GLY A 53 -19.53 27.55 -18.12
C GLY A 53 -20.61 27.04 -17.18
N ALA A 54 -20.58 25.77 -16.75
CA ALA A 54 -21.60 25.20 -15.86
C ALA A 54 -21.55 25.76 -14.42
N VAL A 55 -20.36 26.18 -13.97
CA VAL A 55 -20.15 26.83 -12.68
C VAL A 55 -19.39 28.14 -12.91
N PRO A 56 -20.08 29.29 -13.03
CA PRO A 56 -19.42 30.57 -13.27
C PRO A 56 -18.60 31.01 -12.05
N PRO A 57 -17.51 31.79 -12.25
CA PRO A 57 -16.82 32.43 -11.15
C PRO A 57 -17.75 33.43 -10.46
N GLY A 58 -17.63 33.56 -9.14
CA GLY A 58 -18.44 34.48 -8.37
C GLY A 58 -17.79 34.76 -7.01
N GLN A 59 -18.30 35.77 -6.30
CA GLN A 59 -17.90 35.99 -4.91
C GLN A 59 -18.51 34.89 -4.02
N PRO A 60 -17.69 34.23 -3.18
CA PRO A 60 -18.21 33.24 -2.25
C PRO A 60 -19.10 33.91 -1.20
N PRO A 61 -20.26 33.33 -0.87
CA PRO A 61 -21.09 33.84 0.22
C PRO A 61 -20.40 33.60 1.57
N GLU A 62 -20.77 34.39 2.56
CA GLU A 62 -20.14 34.42 3.90
C GLU A 62 -19.98 33.02 4.53
N TRP A 63 -20.99 32.16 4.42
CA TRP A 63 -20.96 30.79 4.96
C TRP A 63 -19.95 29.87 4.26
N ALA A 64 -19.64 30.13 2.99
CA ALA A 64 -18.62 29.40 2.24
C ALA A 64 -17.22 29.92 2.62
N GLU A 65 -17.05 31.24 2.72
CA GLU A 65 -15.79 31.88 3.17
C GLU A 65 -15.40 31.44 4.58
N GLN A 66 -16.32 31.54 5.55
CA GLN A 66 -16.08 31.11 6.93
C GLN A 66 -15.66 29.64 7.02
N TRP A 67 -16.23 28.78 6.18
CA TRP A 67 -15.86 27.37 6.16
C TRP A 67 -14.48 27.12 5.55
N MET A 68 -14.13 27.82 4.47
CA MET A 68 -12.80 27.74 3.84
C MET A 68 -11.72 28.29 4.77
N GLU A 69 -11.96 29.42 5.43
CA GLU A 69 -11.04 30.03 6.38
C GLU A 69 -10.81 29.13 7.60
N GLY A 70 -11.89 28.56 8.15
CA GLY A 70 -11.78 27.57 9.23
C GLY A 70 -11.04 26.31 8.80
N ARG A 71 -11.03 25.95 7.51
CA ARG A 71 -10.20 24.85 6.98
C ARG A 71 -8.73 25.26 6.87
N ARG A 72 -8.41 26.44 6.32
CA ARG A 72 -7.03 26.96 6.25
C ARG A 72 -6.39 27.05 7.62
N LYS A 73 -7.09 27.64 8.59
CA LYS A 73 -6.62 27.73 9.97
C LYS A 73 -6.35 26.36 10.59
N ARG A 74 -7.23 25.36 10.40
CA ARG A 74 -6.98 23.99 10.87
C ARG A 74 -5.81 23.31 10.16
N ALA A 75 -5.59 23.58 8.87
CA ALA A 75 -4.46 23.05 8.13
C ALA A 75 -3.13 23.70 8.57
N GLU A 76 -3.14 25.00 8.87
CA GLU A 76 -2.02 25.73 9.46
C GLU A 76 -1.74 25.27 10.89
N ASP A 77 -2.77 25.09 11.73
CA ASP A 77 -2.64 24.54 13.08
C ASP A 77 -2.08 23.11 13.04
N LYS A 78 -2.54 22.28 12.08
CA LYS A 78 -2.04 20.92 11.87
C LYS A 78 -0.58 20.92 11.40
N ARG A 79 -0.22 21.76 10.42
CA ARG A 79 1.17 21.95 9.98
C ARG A 79 2.05 22.45 11.12
N THR A 80 1.57 23.38 11.94
CA THR A 80 2.30 23.91 13.08
C THR A 80 2.45 22.85 14.18
N ALA A 81 1.44 22.00 14.38
CA ALA A 81 1.50 20.86 15.28
C ALA A 81 2.36 19.70 14.77
N GLU A 82 2.48 19.51 13.45
CA GLU A 82 3.41 18.54 12.83
C GLU A 82 4.85 19.07 12.88
N THR A 83 5.05 20.37 12.66
CA THR A 83 6.36 21.03 12.81
C THR A 83 6.79 21.05 14.28
N ALA A 84 5.88 21.36 15.21
CA ALA A 84 6.12 21.29 16.66
C ALA A 84 6.12 19.84 17.21
N GLY A 85 5.55 18.89 16.47
CA GLY A 85 5.62 17.45 16.72
C GLY A 85 6.99 16.85 16.39
N SER A 86 7.79 17.53 15.56
CA SER A 86 9.23 17.26 15.41
C SER A 86 10.07 17.80 16.58
N SER A 87 9.51 18.71 17.38
CA SER A 87 10.04 19.10 18.68
C SER A 87 9.27 18.44 19.82
N SER A 88 9.05 17.12 19.75
CA SER A 88 8.73 16.36 20.95
C SER A 88 9.82 16.67 21.98
N GLY A 89 9.45 17.38 23.05
CA GLY A 89 10.38 17.78 24.11
C GLY A 89 11.26 16.59 24.44
N SER A 90 12.58 16.80 24.40
CA SER A 90 13.61 15.76 24.46
C SER A 90 13.23 14.68 25.48
N ALA A 91 12.64 13.60 24.99
CA ALA A 91 12.49 12.41 25.79
C ALA A 91 13.91 12.05 26.21
N ASP A 92 14.17 11.97 27.51
CA ASP A 92 15.47 11.59 28.04
C ASP A 92 16.03 10.41 27.20
N PRO A 93 17.12 10.63 26.44
CA PRO A 93 17.67 9.63 25.54
C PRO A 93 17.97 8.31 26.27
N GLU A 94 18.32 8.40 27.56
CA GLU A 94 18.55 7.24 28.39
C GLU A 94 17.26 6.50 28.72
N ALA A 95 16.19 7.21 29.09
CA ALA A 95 14.87 6.61 29.29
C ALA A 95 14.31 5.97 28.00
N ALA A 96 14.56 6.58 26.84
CA ALA A 96 14.18 6.02 25.54
C ALA A 96 14.95 4.72 25.25
N ARG A 97 16.28 4.71 25.48
CA ARG A 97 17.12 3.52 25.34
C ARG A 97 16.67 2.39 26.27
N ARG A 98 16.46 2.68 27.56
CA ARG A 98 15.98 1.68 28.54
C ARG A 98 14.57 1.13 28.22
N ARG A 99 13.72 1.90 27.53
CA ARG A 99 12.42 1.39 27.04
C ARG A 99 12.60 0.48 25.83
N ALA A 100 13.50 0.82 24.92
CA ALA A 100 13.83 0.00 23.76
C ALA A 100 14.46 -1.34 24.19
N GLU A 101 15.39 -1.33 25.15
CA GLU A 101 16.02 -2.52 25.73
C GLU A 101 14.97 -3.45 26.36
N ARG A 102 14.13 -2.94 27.27
CA ARG A 102 13.06 -3.74 27.89
C ARG A 102 12.04 -4.28 26.90
N ARG A 103 11.73 -3.54 25.85
CA ARG A 103 10.91 -4.04 24.75
C ARG A 103 11.61 -5.19 24.03
N ALA A 104 12.90 -5.03 23.74
CA ALA A 104 13.67 -6.06 23.06
C ALA A 104 13.77 -7.36 23.89
N GLU A 105 13.91 -7.26 25.21
CA GLU A 105 13.87 -8.41 26.13
C GLU A 105 12.54 -9.15 26.05
N ARG A 106 11.41 -8.43 26.09
CA ARG A 106 10.07 -9.03 25.97
C ARG A 106 9.86 -9.74 24.64
N ILE A 107 10.26 -9.08 23.55
CA ILE A 107 10.17 -9.67 22.20
C ILE A 107 11.04 -10.93 22.14
N THR A 108 12.26 -10.89 22.69
CA THR A 108 13.19 -12.04 22.69
C THR A 108 12.61 -13.22 23.46
N ALA A 109 11.98 -12.99 24.62
CA ALA A 109 11.29 -14.04 25.37
C ALA A 109 10.12 -14.64 24.57
N GLY A 110 9.28 -13.80 23.95
CA GLY A 110 8.18 -14.26 23.09
C GLY A 110 8.65 -15.03 21.87
N ALA A 111 9.68 -14.54 21.18
CA ALA A 111 10.34 -15.18 20.05
C ALA A 111 10.82 -16.60 20.42
N THR A 112 11.56 -16.72 21.53
CA THR A 112 12.04 -18.02 22.02
C THR A 112 10.91 -19.01 22.33
N GLU A 113 9.80 -18.54 22.92
CA GLU A 113 8.62 -19.39 23.13
C GLU A 113 7.97 -19.81 21.81
N LEU A 114 7.87 -18.89 20.84
CA LEU A 114 7.32 -19.17 19.52
C LEU A 114 8.17 -20.20 18.77
N GLU A 115 9.50 -20.11 18.84
CA GLU A 115 10.42 -21.10 18.28
C GLU A 115 10.12 -22.52 18.78
N GLN A 116 9.98 -22.66 20.10
CA GLN A 116 9.69 -23.95 20.74
C GLN A 116 8.34 -24.51 20.27
N ARG A 117 7.32 -23.66 20.19
CA ARG A 117 5.99 -24.05 19.69
C ARG A 117 6.03 -24.49 18.23
N LEU A 118 6.78 -23.79 17.38
CA LEU A 118 6.96 -24.18 15.97
C LEU A 118 7.71 -25.52 15.87
N ALA A 119 8.74 -25.74 16.68
CA ALA A 119 9.46 -27.01 16.72
C ALA A 119 8.57 -28.17 17.20
N ASP A 120 7.73 -27.93 18.21
CA ASP A 120 6.80 -28.92 18.74
C ASP A 120 5.70 -29.27 17.73
N LEU A 121 5.18 -28.27 17.01
CA LEU A 121 4.24 -28.48 15.90
C LEU A 121 4.85 -29.39 14.82
N LEU A 122 6.09 -29.13 14.41
CA LEU A 122 6.78 -29.94 13.41
C LEU A 122 7.08 -31.36 13.92
N ARG A 123 7.46 -31.50 15.20
CA ARG A 123 7.70 -32.81 15.83
C ARG A 123 6.42 -33.64 15.95
N GLY A 124 5.29 -33.00 16.25
CA GLY A 124 3.97 -33.63 16.31
C GLY A 124 3.37 -33.96 14.93
N GLY A 125 3.92 -33.36 13.87
CA GLY A 125 3.46 -33.51 12.50
C GLY A 125 2.28 -32.59 12.16
N LEU A 126 2.25 -32.12 10.91
CA LEU A 126 1.26 -31.11 10.47
C LEU A 126 -0.15 -31.69 10.29
N ALA A 127 -0.30 -33.01 10.16
CA ALA A 127 -1.61 -33.64 9.92
C ALA A 127 -2.63 -33.40 11.05
N GLY A 128 -2.14 -33.22 12.29
CA GLY A 128 -2.99 -32.89 13.44
C GLY A 128 -3.41 -31.42 13.52
N ALA A 129 -2.78 -30.52 12.74
CA ALA A 129 -2.98 -29.07 12.86
C ALA A 129 -4.41 -28.63 12.54
N GLU A 130 -5.13 -29.38 11.71
CA GLU A 130 -6.55 -29.15 11.43
C GLU A 130 -7.44 -29.39 12.66
N GLN A 131 -7.04 -30.31 13.55
CA GLN A 131 -7.76 -30.67 14.77
C GLN A 131 -7.43 -29.75 15.95
N THR A 132 -6.28 -29.09 15.91
CA THR A 132 -5.75 -28.19 16.95
C THR A 132 -6.67 -26.98 17.21
N GLY A 133 -7.53 -26.62 16.26
CA GLY A 133 -8.52 -25.56 16.38
C GLY A 133 -7.92 -24.15 16.42
N TYR A 134 -8.74 -23.14 16.09
CA TYR A 134 -8.28 -21.73 16.00
C TYR A 134 -7.81 -21.16 17.36
N GLY A 135 -8.29 -21.73 18.48
CA GLY A 135 -8.00 -21.22 19.83
C GLY A 135 -6.52 -21.27 20.22
N GLN A 136 -5.79 -22.33 19.87
CA GLN A 136 -4.36 -22.46 20.22
C GLN A 136 -3.49 -21.45 19.45
N TRP A 137 -3.87 -21.16 18.19
CA TRP A 137 -3.23 -20.12 17.38
C TRP A 137 -3.49 -18.74 17.94
N GLU A 138 -4.73 -18.44 18.36
CA GLU A 138 -5.06 -17.15 18.97
C GLU A 138 -4.39 -16.98 20.34
N GLU A 139 -4.27 -18.03 21.16
CA GLU A 139 -3.50 -17.98 22.41
C GLU A 139 -2.03 -17.62 22.12
N THR A 140 -1.42 -18.29 21.14
CA THR A 140 -0.03 -18.02 20.75
C THR A 140 0.12 -16.59 20.22
N ALA A 141 -0.82 -16.12 19.41
CA ALA A 141 -0.83 -14.74 18.91
C ALA A 141 -1.02 -13.70 20.03
N ALA A 142 -1.85 -13.99 21.03
CA ALA A 142 -2.02 -13.13 22.20
C ALA A 142 -0.73 -12.99 22.99
N ARG A 143 0.01 -14.09 23.21
CA ARG A 143 1.34 -14.06 23.83
C ARG A 143 2.34 -13.21 23.05
N MET A 144 2.29 -13.22 21.71
CA MET A 144 3.12 -12.34 20.90
C MET A 144 2.75 -10.85 21.06
N VAL A 145 1.47 -10.53 21.24
CA VAL A 145 1.03 -9.16 21.56
C VAL A 145 1.57 -8.73 22.93
N ASP A 146 1.50 -9.60 23.94
CA ASP A 146 2.03 -9.34 25.29
C ASP A 146 3.57 -9.16 25.27
N ALA A 147 4.25 -9.92 24.41
CA ALA A 147 5.68 -9.80 24.13
C ALA A 147 6.05 -8.53 23.34
N GLN A 148 5.07 -7.72 22.90
CA GLN A 148 5.25 -6.53 22.05
C GLN A 148 5.76 -6.85 20.63
N ALA A 149 5.45 -8.04 20.12
CA ALA A 149 5.79 -8.51 18.78
C ALA A 149 4.52 -8.66 17.91
N SER A 150 3.84 -7.54 17.64
CA SER A 150 2.56 -7.54 16.92
C SER A 150 2.65 -8.12 15.50
N GLY A 151 3.82 -8.01 14.86
CA GLY A 151 4.07 -8.63 13.56
C GLY A 151 4.09 -10.15 13.64
N LEU A 152 4.77 -10.73 14.64
CA LEU A 152 4.71 -12.17 14.90
C LEU A 152 3.28 -12.61 15.22
N ALA A 153 2.55 -11.83 16.01
CA ALA A 153 1.15 -12.11 16.33
C ALA A 153 0.27 -12.19 15.07
N ALA A 154 0.46 -11.29 14.10
CA ALA A 154 -0.28 -11.32 12.84
C ALA A 154 0.05 -12.59 12.04
N ARG A 155 1.34 -12.94 11.93
CA ARG A 155 1.78 -14.14 11.21
C ARG A 155 1.27 -15.43 11.84
N VAL A 156 1.24 -15.53 13.16
CA VAL A 156 0.67 -16.69 13.87
C VAL A 156 -0.84 -16.85 13.57
N ARG A 157 -1.59 -15.75 13.51
CA ARG A 157 -3.01 -15.81 13.11
C ARG A 157 -3.19 -16.26 11.67
N GLU A 158 -2.32 -15.81 10.77
CA GLU A 158 -2.32 -16.27 9.38
C GLU A 158 -2.08 -17.78 9.30
N LEU A 159 -1.12 -18.33 10.06
CA LEU A 159 -0.90 -19.78 10.15
C LEU A 159 -2.17 -20.54 10.54
N GLY A 160 -2.91 -20.03 11.53
CA GLY A 160 -4.16 -20.63 12.00
C GLY A 160 -5.29 -20.65 10.95
N SER A 161 -5.21 -19.82 9.92
CA SER A 161 -6.17 -19.79 8.80
C SER A 161 -5.84 -20.80 7.69
N ILE A 162 -4.59 -21.27 7.60
CA ILE A 162 -4.11 -22.09 6.49
C ILE A 162 -4.79 -23.46 6.41
N PRO A 163 -5.03 -24.21 7.51
CA PRO A 163 -5.67 -25.52 7.42
C PRO A 163 -7.05 -25.48 6.73
N ALA A 164 -7.78 -24.37 6.87
CA ALA A 164 -9.08 -24.16 6.23
C ALA A 164 -9.00 -23.65 4.77
N SER A 165 -7.82 -23.50 4.19
CA SER A 165 -7.61 -22.90 2.86
C SER A 165 -7.77 -23.88 1.68
N GLY A 166 -8.19 -25.13 1.94
CA GLY A 166 -8.43 -26.14 0.91
C GLY A 166 -7.20 -27.00 0.58
N PRO A 167 -7.20 -27.72 -0.55
CA PRO A 167 -6.16 -28.69 -0.90
C PRO A 167 -4.75 -28.12 -0.87
N GLY A 168 -3.76 -28.92 -0.46
CA GLY A 168 -2.35 -28.51 -0.38
C GLY A 168 -2.01 -27.63 0.82
N TRP A 169 -2.92 -27.45 1.77
CA TRP A 169 -2.65 -26.66 2.99
C TRP A 169 -1.46 -27.14 3.83
N PRO A 170 -1.09 -28.45 3.92
CA PRO A 170 0.05 -28.84 4.77
C PRO A 170 1.37 -28.26 4.26
N VAL A 171 1.55 -28.21 2.94
CA VAL A 171 2.73 -27.62 2.31
C VAL A 171 2.77 -26.12 2.56
N ARG A 172 1.64 -25.43 2.34
CA ARG A 172 1.54 -23.99 2.64
C ARG A 172 1.81 -23.68 4.11
N LEU A 173 1.29 -24.49 5.02
CA LEU A 173 1.52 -24.31 6.46
C LEU A 173 3.00 -24.47 6.78
N LEU A 174 3.67 -25.47 6.20
CA LEU A 174 5.12 -25.67 6.37
C LEU A 174 5.92 -24.47 5.85
N GLU A 175 5.61 -23.98 4.65
CA GLU A 175 6.27 -22.81 4.06
C GLU A 175 6.14 -21.57 4.95
N GLU A 176 4.92 -21.28 5.42
CA GLU A 176 4.64 -20.12 6.26
C GLU A 176 5.25 -20.27 7.67
N CYS A 177 5.29 -21.49 8.22
CA CYS A 177 6.02 -21.81 9.45
C CYS A 177 7.53 -21.60 9.28
N ALA A 178 8.11 -22.00 8.15
CA ALA A 178 9.53 -21.81 7.86
C ALA A 178 9.88 -20.32 7.74
N LEU A 179 9.04 -19.52 7.07
CA LEU A 179 9.21 -18.07 7.00
C LEU A 179 9.07 -17.41 8.37
N LEU A 180 8.14 -17.86 9.21
CA LEU A 180 7.98 -17.36 10.57
C LEU A 180 9.19 -17.71 11.44
N HIS A 181 9.66 -18.96 11.38
CA HIS A 181 10.88 -19.38 12.08
C HIS A 181 12.09 -18.59 11.61
N LEU A 182 12.23 -18.31 10.31
CA LEU A 182 13.32 -17.48 9.79
C LEU A 182 13.27 -16.07 10.40
N LEU A 183 12.07 -15.47 10.53
CA LEU A 183 11.90 -14.13 11.12
C LEU A 183 12.27 -14.13 12.60
N ASP A 184 11.89 -15.19 13.29
CA ASP A 184 12.21 -15.42 14.69
C ASP A 184 13.73 -15.51 14.91
N GLN A 185 14.41 -16.35 14.13
CA GLN A 185 15.88 -16.44 14.12
C GLN A 185 16.54 -15.11 13.76
N GLY A 186 15.98 -14.38 12.79
CA GLY A 186 16.44 -13.04 12.43
C GLY A 186 16.40 -12.07 13.62
N TRP A 187 15.38 -12.16 14.47
CA TRP A 187 15.28 -11.35 15.68
C TRP A 187 16.27 -11.79 16.78
N LEU A 188 16.37 -13.09 17.02
CA LEU A 188 17.26 -13.66 18.04
C LEU A 188 18.74 -13.40 17.72
N HIS A 189 19.10 -13.39 16.43
CA HIS A 189 20.46 -13.15 15.95
C HIS A 189 20.70 -11.74 15.38
N ARG A 190 19.79 -10.79 15.66
CA ARG A 190 19.79 -9.44 15.06
C ARG A 190 21.10 -8.65 15.19
N GLU A 191 21.89 -8.93 16.22
CA GLU A 191 23.16 -8.23 16.50
C GLU A 191 24.26 -8.60 15.49
N GLY A 192 24.14 -9.74 14.80
CA GLY A 192 25.04 -10.17 13.74
C GLY A 192 24.56 -9.88 12.33
N LEU A 193 23.38 -9.28 12.15
CA LEU A 193 22.81 -9.01 10.84
C LEU A 193 23.33 -7.69 10.25
N PRO A 194 23.49 -7.59 8.91
CA PRO A 194 23.69 -6.30 8.25
C PRO A 194 22.58 -5.31 8.62
N ASP A 195 22.92 -4.02 8.78
CA ASP A 195 21.99 -2.99 9.28
C ASP A 195 20.67 -2.93 8.53
N GLY A 196 20.71 -3.08 7.20
CA GLY A 196 19.52 -3.08 6.37
C GLY A 196 18.59 -4.26 6.66
N LEU A 197 19.14 -5.47 6.81
CA LEU A 197 18.38 -6.68 7.15
C LEU A 197 17.88 -6.63 8.60
N ALA A 198 18.69 -6.15 9.54
CA ALA A 198 18.26 -5.91 10.93
C ALA A 198 17.07 -4.93 10.99
N SER A 199 17.05 -3.92 10.14
CA SER A 199 15.93 -2.97 10.04
C SER A 199 14.68 -3.62 9.46
N THR A 200 14.84 -4.45 8.42
CA THR A 200 13.76 -5.28 7.86
C THR A 200 13.15 -6.19 8.92
N VAL A 201 13.97 -6.90 9.71
CA VAL A 201 13.51 -7.74 10.83
C VAL A 201 12.72 -6.91 11.84
N ARG A 202 13.25 -5.77 12.31
CA ARG A 202 12.54 -4.89 13.27
C ARG A 202 11.18 -4.46 12.75
N SER A 203 11.10 -4.06 11.48
CA SER A 203 9.83 -3.67 10.85
C SER A 203 8.84 -4.83 10.83
N ARG A 204 9.27 -6.03 10.43
CA ARG A 204 8.44 -7.24 10.36
C ARG A 204 8.00 -7.79 11.71
N ILE A 205 8.78 -7.58 12.77
CA ILE A 205 8.37 -7.86 14.17
C ILE A 205 7.27 -6.90 14.63
N GLY A 206 7.14 -5.73 14.00
CA GLY A 206 6.14 -4.72 14.32
C GLY A 206 6.68 -3.55 15.14
N LEU A 207 8.00 -3.35 15.19
CA LEU A 207 8.55 -2.13 15.78
C LEU A 207 8.26 -0.93 14.86
N PRO A 208 7.82 0.22 15.43
CA PRO A 208 7.61 1.41 14.64
C PRO A 208 8.94 1.90 14.05
N ALA A 209 8.89 2.34 12.80
CA ALA A 209 9.99 2.99 12.10
C ALA A 209 9.50 4.34 11.55
N SER A 210 10.38 5.33 11.57
CA SER A 210 10.19 6.64 10.96
C SER A 210 10.87 6.69 9.59
N ALA A 211 10.35 7.54 8.70
CA ALA A 211 10.91 7.75 7.38
C ALA A 211 11.95 8.89 7.43
N ASP A 212 13.09 8.62 8.09
CA ASP A 212 14.13 9.63 8.35
C ASP A 212 15.22 9.67 7.27
N GLY A 213 15.02 8.96 6.15
CA GLY A 213 15.90 9.08 4.99
C GLY A 213 15.91 10.51 4.44
N PRO A 214 17.01 10.94 3.79
CA PRO A 214 17.08 12.28 3.19
C PRO A 214 15.92 12.45 2.18
N PRO A 215 15.19 13.58 2.23
CA PRO A 215 14.08 13.82 1.32
C PRO A 215 14.61 13.87 -0.12
N VAL A 216 13.95 13.13 -1.00
CA VAL A 216 14.23 13.13 -2.44
C VAL A 216 13.03 13.76 -3.15
N ARG A 217 13.25 14.93 -3.74
CA ARG A 217 12.29 15.55 -4.66
C ARG A 217 12.43 14.93 -6.04
N ASP A 218 11.31 14.58 -6.64
CA ASP A 218 11.22 14.07 -8.02
C ASP A 218 9.81 14.36 -8.56
N ARG A 219 9.62 14.09 -9.85
CA ARG A 219 8.32 14.02 -10.50
C ARG A 219 7.84 12.57 -10.51
N TRP A 220 6.92 12.28 -9.62
CA TRP A 220 6.42 10.94 -9.35
C TRP A 220 5.19 10.61 -10.19
N LEU A 221 5.33 9.77 -11.20
CA LEU A 221 4.21 9.18 -11.94
C LEU A 221 3.47 8.17 -11.04
N VAL A 222 2.17 8.36 -10.85
CA VAL A 222 1.32 7.41 -10.15
C VAL A 222 1.05 6.21 -11.05
N LEU A 223 1.69 5.09 -10.74
CA LEU A 223 1.59 3.87 -11.50
C LEU A 223 0.36 3.05 -11.16
N ALA A 224 0.00 2.94 -9.88
CA ALA A 224 -1.15 2.16 -9.43
C ALA A 224 -1.63 2.65 -8.07
N GLN A 225 -2.92 2.53 -7.80
CA GLN A 225 -3.48 2.75 -6.47
C GLN A 225 -4.61 1.75 -6.19
N TYR A 226 -4.51 1.00 -5.10
CA TYR A 226 -5.52 0.05 -4.70
C TYR A 226 -5.57 -0.12 -3.18
N ASP A 227 -6.73 -0.52 -2.68
CA ASP A 227 -6.96 -0.71 -1.25
C ASP A 227 -6.97 -2.21 -0.92
N THR A 228 -6.29 -2.55 0.16
CA THR A 228 -6.37 -3.86 0.82
C THR A 228 -7.00 -3.64 2.19
N ALA A 229 -8.02 -4.39 2.55
CA ALA A 229 -8.71 -4.26 3.83
C ALA A 229 -8.57 -5.54 4.66
N ASP A 230 -8.32 -5.36 5.96
CA ASP A 230 -8.55 -6.38 6.98
C ASP A 230 -9.72 -5.97 7.90
N SER A 231 -10.01 -6.76 8.93
CA SER A 231 -11.13 -6.51 9.84
C SER A 231 -11.02 -5.22 10.65
N ARG A 232 -9.85 -4.58 10.72
CA ARG A 232 -9.55 -3.42 11.58
C ARG A 232 -9.07 -2.21 10.77
N LEU A 233 -8.43 -2.42 9.64
CA LEU A 233 -7.66 -1.43 8.90
C LEU A 233 -7.83 -1.57 7.38
N THR A 234 -8.08 -0.45 6.72
CA THR A 234 -7.95 -0.34 5.26
C THR A 234 -6.58 0.27 4.95
N THR A 235 -5.77 -0.42 4.18
CA THR A 235 -4.48 0.07 3.69
C THR A 235 -4.57 0.38 2.22
N ARG A 236 -4.30 1.62 1.83
CA ARG A 236 -4.13 2.05 0.45
C ARG A 236 -2.66 1.92 0.08
N ARG A 237 -2.41 1.22 -1.01
CA ARG A 237 -1.09 1.07 -1.63
C ARG A 237 -1.07 1.93 -2.88
N ALA A 238 -0.09 2.82 -2.98
CA ALA A 238 0.15 3.61 -4.18
C ALA A 238 1.59 3.42 -4.65
N TRP A 239 1.75 2.93 -5.88
CA TRP A 239 3.05 2.78 -6.53
C TRP A 239 3.36 4.02 -7.34
N LEU A 240 4.55 4.59 -7.13
CA LEU A 240 5.02 5.78 -7.82
C LEU A 240 6.33 5.50 -8.55
N TYR A 241 6.54 6.11 -9.70
CA TYR A 241 7.81 6.08 -10.45
C TYR A 241 8.40 7.47 -10.58
N GLY A 242 9.64 7.65 -10.10
CA GLY A 242 10.38 8.89 -10.18
C GLY A 242 11.05 9.05 -11.54
N ALA A 243 10.68 10.09 -12.28
CA ALA A 243 11.17 10.32 -13.63
C ALA A 243 12.65 10.72 -13.70
N GLU A 244 13.18 11.31 -12.64
CA GLU A 244 14.59 11.74 -12.56
C GLU A 244 15.45 10.72 -11.82
N SER A 245 14.90 10.08 -10.79
CA SER A 245 15.62 9.10 -9.97
C SER A 245 15.59 7.67 -10.52
N ASP A 246 14.75 7.39 -11.52
CA ASP A 246 14.51 6.04 -12.07
C ASP A 246 14.15 5.01 -10.98
N ARG A 247 13.40 5.46 -9.97
CA ARG A 247 13.02 4.65 -8.81
C ARG A 247 11.52 4.42 -8.75
N THR A 248 11.15 3.17 -8.47
CA THR A 248 9.79 2.83 -8.10
C THR A 248 9.66 2.75 -6.58
N VAL A 249 8.73 3.53 -6.02
CA VAL A 249 8.50 3.62 -4.57
C VAL A 249 7.05 3.31 -4.22
N LEU A 250 6.82 2.88 -2.97
CA LEU A 250 5.52 2.50 -2.43
C LEU A 250 5.12 3.47 -1.31
N LEU A 251 4.01 4.16 -1.51
CA LEU A 251 3.32 4.90 -0.46
C LEU A 251 2.23 4.03 0.16
N LEU A 252 2.17 4.03 1.49
CA LEU A 252 1.10 3.40 2.25
C LEU A 252 0.30 4.48 2.98
N SER A 253 -1.01 4.45 2.81
CA SER A 253 -1.95 5.29 3.55
C SER A 253 -2.97 4.41 4.26
N TYR A 254 -3.39 4.81 5.45
CA TYR A 254 -4.17 3.95 6.35
C TYR A 254 -5.48 4.61 6.75
N GLY A 255 -6.55 3.82 6.76
CA GLY A 255 -7.89 4.21 7.15
C GLY A 255 -8.39 3.30 8.26
N ALA A 256 -8.73 3.87 9.41
CA ALA A 256 -9.21 3.10 10.56
C ALA A 256 -10.70 2.76 10.47
N ALA A 257 -11.10 1.62 11.05
CA ALA A 257 -12.49 1.24 11.23
C ALA A 257 -13.30 1.24 9.91
N GLY A 258 -12.72 0.68 8.84
CA GLY A 258 -13.35 0.55 7.53
C GLY A 258 -13.49 1.85 6.74
N ARG A 259 -12.92 2.97 7.22
CA ARG A 259 -12.85 4.21 6.44
C ARG A 259 -11.80 4.09 5.33
N ALA A 260 -12.09 4.69 4.17
CA ALA A 260 -11.11 4.81 3.12
C ALA A 260 -9.95 5.73 3.57
N PRO A 261 -8.69 5.41 3.22
CA PRO A 261 -7.57 6.30 3.49
C PRO A 261 -7.72 7.63 2.75
N ASP A 262 -7.28 8.72 3.38
CA ASP A 262 -7.48 10.09 2.88
C ASP A 262 -6.70 10.35 1.58
N LEU A 263 -5.45 9.87 1.50
CA LEU A 263 -4.57 10.11 0.35
C LEU A 263 -5.14 9.49 -0.93
N ALA A 264 -5.45 10.33 -1.93
CA ALA A 264 -5.93 9.90 -3.24
C ALA A 264 -4.97 10.39 -4.34
N LEU A 265 -4.31 9.44 -4.99
CA LEU A 265 -3.36 9.63 -6.09
C LEU A 265 -3.94 8.92 -7.33
N PRO A 266 -4.58 9.66 -8.24
CA PRO A 266 -5.12 9.08 -9.47
C PRO A 266 -4.00 8.54 -10.37
N VAL A 267 -4.20 7.32 -10.89
CA VAL A 267 -3.25 6.65 -11.80
C VAL A 267 -3.07 7.46 -13.09
N GLY A 268 -1.83 7.56 -13.57
CA GLY A 268 -1.48 8.29 -14.78
C GLY A 268 -1.16 9.79 -14.57
N LEU A 269 -1.36 10.32 -13.37
CA LEU A 269 -0.94 11.67 -13.02
C LEU A 269 0.49 11.68 -12.45
N VAL A 270 1.17 12.82 -12.60
CA VAL A 270 2.51 13.07 -12.07
C VAL A 270 2.42 14.08 -10.95
N LEU A 271 3.03 13.74 -9.82
CA LEU A 271 3.12 14.56 -8.62
C LEU A 271 4.57 15.06 -8.43
N ASP A 272 4.79 16.38 -8.40
CA ASP A 272 6.06 16.96 -7.95
C ASP A 272 6.06 17.01 -6.43
N ALA A 273 6.83 16.12 -5.80
CA ALA A 273 6.86 15.99 -4.36
C ALA A 273 8.18 15.42 -3.84
N GLU A 274 8.44 15.69 -2.57
CA GLU A 274 9.45 15.00 -1.79
C GLU A 274 8.94 13.66 -1.26
N VAL A 275 9.82 12.67 -1.23
CA VAL A 275 9.61 11.43 -0.49
C VAL A 275 10.81 11.09 0.37
N SER A 276 10.56 10.54 1.56
CA SER A 276 11.60 10.07 2.47
C SER A 276 11.50 8.56 2.67
N ALA A 277 12.63 7.86 2.59
CA ALA A 277 12.65 6.39 2.70
C ALA A 277 12.49 5.91 4.14
N TYR A 278 11.77 4.81 4.32
CA TYR A 278 11.81 4.04 5.56
C TYR A 278 13.08 3.17 5.61
N PRO A 279 13.62 2.87 6.80
CA PRO A 279 14.74 1.95 6.94
C PRO A 279 14.32 0.52 6.59
N GLY A 280 15.21 -0.22 5.92
CA GLY A 280 14.98 -1.60 5.50
C GLY A 280 15.67 -1.88 4.17
N ALA A 281 16.44 -2.97 4.09
CA ALA A 281 17.09 -3.34 2.84
C ALA A 281 16.04 -3.75 1.80
N GLY A 282 16.15 -3.22 0.58
CA GLY A 282 15.33 -3.63 -0.56
C GLY A 282 13.84 -3.23 -0.49
N GLN A 283 13.40 -2.52 0.55
CA GLN A 283 12.00 -2.11 0.68
C GLN A 283 11.74 -0.77 -0.03
N PRO A 284 10.82 -0.70 -1.00
CA PRO A 284 10.54 0.53 -1.74
C PRO A 284 9.69 1.54 -0.95
N ARG A 285 9.45 1.31 0.35
CA ARG A 285 8.49 2.06 1.15
C ARG A 285 9.02 3.46 1.45
N VAL A 286 8.19 4.47 1.18
CA VAL A 286 8.49 5.87 1.47
C VAL A 286 7.33 6.55 2.20
N ALA A 287 7.62 7.68 2.85
CA ALA A 287 6.63 8.65 3.31
C ALA A 287 6.57 9.82 2.33
N LEU A 288 5.37 10.37 2.12
CA LEU A 288 5.17 11.54 1.28
C LEU A 288 5.49 12.80 2.08
N GLY A 289 6.38 13.63 1.55
CA GLY A 289 6.77 14.93 2.10
C GLY A 289 5.98 16.08 1.47
N GLU A 290 6.65 17.22 1.27
CA GLU A 290 6.05 18.40 0.64
C GLU A 290 5.64 18.11 -0.82
N GLN A 291 4.46 18.60 -1.20
CA GLN A 291 3.97 18.57 -2.58
C GLN A 291 4.06 19.98 -3.16
N PHE A 292 4.79 20.14 -4.25
CA PHE A 292 5.07 21.45 -4.85
C PHE A 292 4.05 21.86 -5.90
N THR A 293 3.42 20.88 -6.56
CA THR A 293 2.42 21.14 -7.60
C THR A 293 1.22 20.19 -7.47
N GLN A 294 0.09 20.60 -8.05
CA GLN A 294 -1.03 19.68 -8.22
C GLN A 294 -0.66 18.56 -9.20
N PRO A 295 -1.17 17.33 -9.01
CA PRO A 295 -0.96 16.24 -9.95
C PRO A 295 -1.51 16.55 -11.34
N VAL A 296 -0.68 16.39 -12.37
CA VAL A 296 -1.06 16.65 -13.78
C VAL A 296 -0.74 15.45 -14.67
N PRO A 297 -1.48 15.21 -15.76
CA PRO A 297 -1.11 14.21 -16.75
C PRO A 297 0.26 14.54 -17.37
N ALA A 298 1.12 13.55 -17.53
CA ALA A 298 2.37 13.71 -18.27
C ALA A 298 2.69 12.44 -19.07
N PRO A 299 3.37 12.56 -20.22
CA PRO A 299 3.73 11.42 -21.07
C PRO A 299 4.96 10.68 -20.54
N ILE A 300 4.96 10.31 -19.25
CA ILE A 300 6.04 9.56 -18.61
C ILE A 300 5.67 8.08 -18.65
N ARG A 301 6.61 7.22 -19.04
CA ARG A 301 6.51 5.76 -18.93
C ARG A 301 7.78 5.22 -18.28
N PRO A 302 7.67 4.35 -17.27
CA PRO A 302 8.85 3.70 -16.72
C PRO A 302 9.53 2.83 -17.78
N PRO A 303 10.87 2.74 -17.81
CA PRO A 303 11.57 1.80 -18.64
C PRO A 303 11.18 0.38 -18.24
N GLY A 304 10.85 -0.45 -19.23
CA GLY A 304 10.48 -1.84 -18.99
C GLY A 304 11.68 -2.79 -19.05
N VAL A 305 11.44 -4.02 -18.62
CA VAL A 305 12.39 -5.15 -18.67
C VAL A 305 11.72 -6.41 -19.21
N THR A 306 12.54 -7.40 -19.58
CA THR A 306 12.05 -8.71 -19.99
C THR A 306 11.49 -9.51 -18.80
N THR A 307 10.71 -10.54 -19.10
CA THR A 307 10.17 -11.48 -18.09
C THR A 307 11.28 -12.20 -17.32
N ALA A 308 12.37 -12.58 -17.99
CA ALA A 308 13.55 -13.18 -17.37
C ALA A 308 14.26 -12.20 -16.41
N GLN A 309 14.42 -10.93 -16.81
CA GLN A 309 15.00 -9.90 -15.96
C GLN A 309 14.13 -9.61 -14.74
N ALA A 310 12.80 -9.64 -14.90
CA ALA A 310 11.85 -9.49 -13.79
C ALA A 310 12.01 -10.61 -12.75
N ALA A 311 12.09 -11.87 -13.19
CA ALA A 311 12.33 -13.01 -12.30
C ALA A 311 13.70 -12.89 -11.61
N ALA A 312 14.75 -12.48 -12.33
CA ALA A 312 16.08 -12.26 -11.76
C ALA A 312 16.09 -11.11 -10.72
N ARG A 313 15.35 -10.03 -10.96
CA ARG A 313 15.19 -8.92 -10.00
C ARG A 313 14.54 -9.40 -8.71
N TYR A 314 13.50 -10.23 -8.79
CA TYR A 314 12.88 -10.83 -7.61
C TYR A 314 13.88 -11.71 -6.85
N GLY A 315 14.57 -12.62 -7.54
CA GLY A 315 15.59 -13.48 -6.92
C GLY A 315 16.75 -12.72 -6.27
N LYS A 316 17.14 -11.56 -6.84
CA LYS A 316 18.13 -10.67 -6.22
C LYS A 316 17.59 -10.00 -4.96
N ALA A 317 16.36 -9.50 -4.99
CA ALA A 317 15.75 -8.81 -3.85
C ALA A 317 15.57 -9.73 -2.63
N LEU A 318 15.33 -11.03 -2.85
CA LEU A 318 15.26 -12.03 -1.77
C LEU A 318 16.56 -12.17 -0.96
N ARG A 319 17.70 -11.73 -1.49
CA ARG A 319 18.97 -11.71 -0.75
C ARG A 319 19.00 -10.63 0.33
N ASP A 320 18.25 -9.55 0.10
CA ASP A 320 18.17 -8.39 0.99
C ASP A 320 16.96 -8.49 1.95
N ASP A 321 15.84 -9.06 1.48
CA ASP A 321 14.63 -9.33 2.27
C ASP A 321 14.07 -10.73 1.90
N PRO A 322 14.40 -11.79 2.67
CA PRO A 322 13.97 -13.16 2.40
C PRO A 322 12.45 -13.38 2.46
N TRP A 323 11.71 -12.47 3.08
CA TRP A 323 10.26 -12.58 3.26
C TRP A 323 9.50 -11.70 2.26
N LEU A 324 10.17 -11.24 1.19
CA LEU A 324 9.55 -10.40 0.19
C LEU A 324 8.63 -11.23 -0.73
N ASP A 325 7.35 -10.87 -0.76
CA ASP A 325 6.38 -11.58 -1.61
C ASP A 325 6.56 -11.25 -3.10
N SER A 326 6.94 -10.01 -3.40
CA SER A 326 7.07 -9.49 -4.76
C SER A 326 7.91 -8.22 -4.84
N VAL A 327 8.39 -7.90 -6.04
CA VAL A 327 9.06 -6.63 -6.39
C VAL A 327 8.26 -5.87 -7.45
N PRO A 328 8.28 -4.52 -7.43
CA PRO A 328 7.68 -3.74 -8.50
C PRO A 328 8.49 -3.89 -9.78
N VAL A 329 7.81 -4.20 -10.90
CA VAL A 329 8.44 -4.34 -12.21
C VAL A 329 7.54 -3.76 -13.29
N THR A 330 8.16 -3.05 -14.23
CA THR A 330 7.56 -2.73 -15.53
C THR A 330 8.09 -3.74 -16.55
N LEU A 331 7.22 -4.59 -17.07
CA LEU A 331 7.54 -5.48 -18.19
C LEU A 331 7.39 -4.70 -19.49
N ASP A 332 8.38 -4.80 -20.37
CA ASP A 332 8.28 -4.25 -21.72
C ASP A 332 7.82 -5.31 -22.72
N ARG A 333 7.06 -4.88 -23.73
CA ARG A 333 6.68 -5.69 -24.89
C ARG A 333 6.21 -7.12 -24.54
N VAL A 334 5.26 -7.24 -23.62
CA VAL A 334 4.66 -8.54 -23.27
C VAL A 334 3.28 -8.71 -23.88
N VAL A 335 2.91 -9.94 -24.21
CA VAL A 335 1.59 -10.29 -24.73
C VAL A 335 0.84 -11.11 -23.65
N PRO A 336 -0.36 -10.72 -23.21
CA PRO A 336 -1.20 -11.58 -22.38
C PRO A 336 -1.63 -12.80 -23.20
N THR A 337 -1.21 -13.99 -22.79
CA THR A 337 -1.43 -15.23 -23.53
C THR A 337 -2.12 -16.26 -22.63
N PRO A 338 -3.14 -16.99 -23.14
CA PRO A 338 -3.70 -18.15 -22.44
C PRO A 338 -2.65 -19.25 -22.24
N ASP A 339 -2.67 -19.92 -21.10
CA ASP A 339 -1.84 -21.08 -20.80
C ASP A 339 -2.70 -22.16 -20.12
N GLY A 340 -3.27 -23.06 -20.93
CA GLY A 340 -4.30 -23.99 -20.48
C GLY A 340 -5.50 -23.25 -19.87
N ASP A 341 -5.82 -23.57 -18.61
CA ASP A 341 -6.87 -22.89 -17.82
C ASP A 341 -6.34 -21.63 -17.08
N SER A 342 -5.14 -21.18 -17.43
CA SER A 342 -4.45 -20.04 -16.83
C SER A 342 -4.14 -18.95 -17.86
N TRP A 343 -3.45 -17.91 -17.40
CA TRP A 343 -2.96 -16.80 -18.20
C TRP A 343 -1.54 -16.46 -17.78
N GLN A 344 -0.76 -15.98 -18.74
CA GLN A 344 0.61 -15.54 -18.56
C GLN A 344 0.90 -14.25 -19.35
N LEU A 345 1.97 -13.57 -19.01
CA LEU A 345 2.56 -12.50 -19.83
C LEU A 345 3.80 -13.08 -20.52
N ALA A 346 3.67 -13.35 -21.82
CA ALA A 346 4.75 -13.86 -22.65
C ALA A 346 5.59 -12.70 -23.19
N ASP A 347 6.91 -12.83 -23.15
CA ASP A 347 7.82 -11.90 -23.82
C ASP A 347 7.60 -11.98 -25.33
N ALA A 348 7.34 -10.84 -25.99
CA ALA A 348 7.09 -10.82 -27.43
C ALA A 348 8.34 -11.15 -28.25
N ASP A 349 9.53 -10.90 -27.71
CA ASP A 349 10.80 -11.05 -28.40
C ASP A 349 11.61 -12.25 -27.86
N GLY A 350 11.07 -13.00 -26.90
CA GLY A 350 11.73 -14.11 -26.23
C GLY A 350 10.87 -15.38 -26.09
N ASP A 351 11.42 -16.39 -25.40
CA ASP A 351 10.79 -17.69 -25.15
C ASP A 351 10.31 -17.85 -23.69
N THR A 352 10.28 -16.76 -22.93
CA THR A 352 9.97 -16.75 -21.51
C THR A 352 8.66 -16.04 -21.21
N ALA A 353 7.93 -16.54 -20.21
CA ALA A 353 6.67 -15.98 -19.77
C ALA A 353 6.56 -15.98 -18.24
N LEU A 354 5.78 -15.05 -17.69
CA LEU A 354 5.44 -15.03 -16.26
C LEU A 354 3.96 -15.39 -16.07
N PRO A 355 3.63 -16.40 -15.25
CA PRO A 355 2.25 -16.75 -14.97
C PRO A 355 1.55 -15.61 -14.21
N LEU A 356 0.28 -15.36 -14.52
CA LEU A 356 -0.54 -14.41 -13.76
C LEU A 356 -0.99 -15.04 -12.43
N THR A 357 -0.97 -14.25 -11.36
CA THR A 357 -1.44 -14.72 -10.05
C THR A 357 -2.92 -15.11 -10.10
N PRO A 358 -3.38 -16.06 -9.27
CA PRO A 358 -4.81 -16.41 -9.18
C PRO A 358 -5.70 -15.19 -8.89
N ALA A 359 -5.24 -14.26 -8.06
CA ALA A 359 -5.96 -13.03 -7.74
C ALA A 359 -6.07 -12.10 -8.96
N ALA A 360 -5.03 -11.97 -9.78
CA ALA A 360 -5.08 -11.20 -11.01
C ALA A 360 -6.08 -11.79 -12.02
N ARG A 361 -6.10 -13.13 -12.16
CA ARG A 361 -7.02 -13.84 -13.06
C ARG A 361 -8.49 -13.69 -12.67
N ALA A 362 -8.77 -13.57 -11.37
CA ALA A 362 -10.13 -13.40 -10.86
C ALA A 362 -10.67 -11.96 -11.01
N ARG A 363 -9.83 -10.99 -11.38
CA ARG A 363 -10.22 -9.57 -11.47
C ARG A 363 -10.59 -9.16 -12.90
N PRO A 364 -11.50 -8.17 -13.06
CA PRO A 364 -11.83 -7.61 -14.38
C PRO A 364 -10.63 -7.01 -15.14
N GLY A 365 -9.55 -6.66 -14.41
CA GLY A 365 -8.32 -6.12 -14.98
C GLY A 365 -7.69 -6.98 -16.06
N LEU A 366 -7.78 -8.31 -15.96
CA LEU A 366 -7.29 -9.22 -17.00
C LEU A 366 -7.95 -8.92 -18.35
N TRP A 367 -9.27 -8.76 -18.39
CA TRP A 367 -9.99 -8.51 -19.63
C TRP A 367 -9.70 -7.14 -20.22
N ARG A 368 -9.42 -6.13 -19.37
CA ARG A 368 -8.93 -4.82 -19.83
C ARG A 368 -7.55 -4.95 -20.48
N LEU A 369 -6.64 -5.70 -19.85
CA LEU A 369 -5.30 -5.95 -20.38
C LEU A 369 -5.35 -6.69 -21.73
N VAL A 370 -6.16 -7.74 -21.84
CA VAL A 370 -6.36 -8.49 -23.09
C VAL A 370 -6.96 -7.59 -24.18
N SER A 371 -7.95 -6.77 -23.84
CA SER A 371 -8.58 -5.83 -24.78
C SER A 371 -7.62 -4.74 -25.25
N LEU A 372 -6.76 -4.23 -24.35
CA LEU A 372 -5.74 -3.25 -24.67
C LEU A 372 -4.66 -3.83 -25.60
N SER A 373 -4.22 -5.06 -25.33
CA SER A 373 -3.24 -5.75 -26.17
C SER A 373 -3.80 -6.05 -27.54
N GLY A 374 -5.02 -6.60 -27.64
CA GLY A 374 -5.57 -7.05 -28.93
C GLY A 374 -4.69 -8.10 -29.63
N GLY A 375 -3.78 -8.76 -28.90
CA GLY A 375 -2.76 -9.65 -29.44
C GLY A 375 -1.42 -8.98 -29.78
N ALA A 376 -1.32 -7.64 -29.71
CA ALA A 376 -0.08 -6.91 -29.84
C ALA A 376 0.67 -6.79 -28.50
N PRO A 377 2.00 -6.57 -28.51
CA PRO A 377 2.77 -6.32 -27.29
C PRO A 377 2.28 -5.10 -26.51
N VAL A 378 2.39 -5.14 -25.20
CA VAL A 378 2.04 -4.03 -24.29
C VAL A 378 3.12 -3.87 -23.23
N THR A 379 3.24 -2.66 -22.68
CA THR A 379 4.06 -2.41 -21.49
C THR A 379 3.16 -2.57 -20.26
N VAL A 380 3.60 -3.32 -19.24
CA VAL A 380 2.78 -3.64 -18.07
C VAL A 380 3.56 -3.41 -16.79
N PHE A 381 3.09 -2.51 -15.94
CA PHE A 381 3.56 -2.36 -14.57
C PHE A 381 2.79 -3.29 -13.62
N GLY A 382 3.50 -3.95 -12.72
CA GLY A 382 2.92 -4.84 -11.74
C GLY A 382 3.89 -5.31 -10.66
N GLU A 383 3.43 -6.27 -9.86
CA GLU A 383 4.19 -6.91 -8.81
C GLU A 383 4.63 -8.31 -9.27
N CYS A 384 5.94 -8.55 -9.34
CA CYS A 384 6.52 -9.84 -9.73
C CYS A 384 7.02 -10.59 -8.49
N GLY A 385 6.47 -11.78 -8.22
CA GLY A 385 6.78 -12.56 -7.02
C GLY A 385 6.77 -14.07 -7.26
N HIS A 386 6.95 -14.83 -6.18
CA HIS A 386 7.00 -16.29 -6.23
C HIS A 386 5.70 -16.95 -6.75
N ARG A 387 4.56 -16.26 -6.62
CA ARG A 387 3.25 -16.73 -7.13
C ARG A 387 2.97 -16.32 -8.59
N GLY A 388 3.90 -15.62 -9.23
CA GLY A 388 3.74 -15.05 -10.56
C GLY A 388 3.63 -13.53 -10.54
N PHE A 389 3.04 -12.98 -11.61
CA PHE A 389 2.92 -11.55 -11.86
C PHE A 389 1.51 -11.05 -11.60
N THR A 390 1.37 -9.93 -10.87
CA THR A 390 0.11 -9.22 -10.68
C THR A 390 0.15 -7.92 -11.47
N PRO A 391 -0.53 -7.82 -12.63
CA PRO A 391 -0.56 -6.62 -13.44
C PRO A 391 -1.44 -5.57 -12.78
N LEU A 392 -0.94 -4.34 -12.71
CA LEU A 392 -1.61 -3.23 -12.03
C LEU A 392 -1.98 -2.10 -12.99
N THR A 393 -1.11 -1.80 -13.96
CA THR A 393 -1.34 -0.78 -15.00
C THR A 393 -0.67 -1.19 -16.29
N ALA A 394 -1.28 -0.88 -17.43
CA ALA A 394 -0.71 -1.18 -18.74
C ALA A 394 -0.77 0.01 -19.70
N TRP A 395 0.11 0.00 -20.68
CA TRP A 395 0.16 0.94 -21.78
C TRP A 395 0.19 0.19 -23.12
N PRO A 396 -0.45 0.72 -24.17
CA PRO A 396 -0.29 0.17 -25.52
C PRO A 396 1.15 0.35 -26.01
N GLU A 397 1.57 -0.47 -26.98
CA GLU A 397 2.91 -0.40 -27.61
C GLU A 397 3.24 1.01 -28.12
N GLY A 398 2.28 1.63 -28.81
CA GLY A 398 2.39 3.00 -29.32
C GLY A 398 2.07 4.08 -28.28
N ALA A 399 1.86 5.30 -28.75
CA ALA A 399 1.39 6.40 -27.92
C ALA A 399 0.00 6.06 -27.33
N GLY A 400 -0.18 6.37 -26.05
CA GLY A 400 -1.41 6.05 -25.33
C GLY A 400 -1.28 6.25 -23.83
N GLU A 401 -2.43 6.43 -23.19
CA GLU A 401 -2.55 6.68 -21.76
C GLU A 401 -2.39 5.40 -20.94
N ALA A 402 -2.12 5.58 -19.64
CA ALA A 402 -2.06 4.49 -18.67
C ALA A 402 -3.47 3.90 -18.45
N VAL A 403 -3.62 2.58 -18.57
CA VAL A 403 -4.87 1.87 -18.29
C VAL A 403 -4.76 1.16 -16.95
N PRO A 404 -5.52 1.57 -15.91
CA PRO A 404 -5.51 0.89 -14.62
C PRO A 404 -6.23 -0.46 -14.68
N LEU A 405 -5.60 -1.48 -14.09
CA LEU A 405 -6.05 -2.87 -14.07
C LEU A 405 -6.53 -3.34 -12.69
N CYS A 406 -6.26 -2.57 -11.62
CA CYS A 406 -6.67 -2.88 -10.25
C CYS A 406 -8.07 -2.39 -9.87
#